data_AF-A0A836BG23-F1
#
_entry.id   AF-A0A836BG23-F1
#
_cell.length_a   1.000
_cell.length_b   1.000
_cell.length_c   1.000
_cell.angle_alpha   90.00
_cell.angle_beta   90.00
_cell.angle_gamma   90.00
#
_symmetry.space_group_name_H-M   'P 1'
#
loop_
_entity.id
_entity.type
_entity.pdbx_description
1 polymer ?
#
loop_
_entity_poly.entity_id
_entity_poly.type
_entity_poly.pdbx_seq_one_letter_code
_entity_poly.pdbx_strand_id
1 'polypeptide(L)'
;MVNKGFPKFGMSQAGSFVAALKNYNLPDFILVLVAKECESDLLERGRIDDRLQSMNDRALELLHHVFVDCEEDDAGNFAQYRFYAYVSSMYHKCEVLINETIPGFSGKNHKVPVAVKSNGMYIAVAFNKATGKPVNKRETTKFYTIVDDIKKGDHG
;
A
#
# COMPACT_ATOMS: atom_id res chain seq x y z
N MET A 1 13.05 -28.60 40.92
CA MET A 1 13.75 -29.06 39.70
C MET A 1 12.89 -28.71 38.51
N VAL A 2 13.33 -27.73 37.70
CA VAL A 2 12.60 -27.25 36.53
C VAL A 2 12.96 -28.16 35.35
N ASN A 3 11.96 -28.71 34.66
CA ASN A 3 12.14 -29.54 33.47
C ASN A 3 12.85 -28.73 32.36
N LYS A 4 14.18 -28.84 32.31
CA LYS A 4 15.01 -28.45 31.17
C LYS A 4 14.91 -29.55 30.12
N GLY A 5 14.08 -29.38 29.08
CA GLY A 5 14.08 -30.34 27.99
C GLY A 5 12.94 -30.29 26.98
N PHE A 6 11.86 -29.52 27.21
CA PHE A 6 10.85 -29.31 26.16
C PHE A 6 11.20 -28.06 25.34
N PRO A 7 11.44 -28.19 24.02
CA PRO A 7 11.46 -27.02 23.15
C PRO A 7 10.11 -26.32 23.28
N LYS A 8 10.10 -25.01 23.50
CA LYS A 8 8.87 -24.22 23.34
C LYS A 8 8.59 -24.17 21.83
N PHE A 9 7.79 -25.10 21.33
CA PHE A 9 7.17 -24.99 20.00
C PHE A 9 6.04 -23.94 20.05
N GLY A 10 6.38 -22.71 20.42
CA GLY A 10 5.57 -21.57 20.04
C GLY A 10 6.10 -21.12 18.69
N MET A 11 5.27 -21.06 17.65
CA MET A 11 5.60 -20.19 16.52
C MET A 11 5.98 -18.83 17.11
N SER A 12 7.14 -18.28 16.72
CA SER A 12 7.41 -16.87 17.01
C SER A 12 6.23 -16.05 16.48
N GLN A 13 5.93 -14.90 17.08
CA GLN A 13 4.86 -14.04 16.56
C GLN A 13 5.04 -13.77 15.06
N ALA A 14 6.28 -13.55 14.63
CA ALA A 14 6.68 -13.52 13.23
C ALA A 14 6.25 -14.75 12.42
N GLY A 15 6.51 -15.97 12.90
CA GLY A 15 6.08 -17.21 12.25
C GLY A 15 4.56 -17.33 12.13
N SER A 16 3.80 -16.87 13.13
CA SER A 16 2.34 -16.82 13.05
C SER A 16 1.83 -15.77 12.05
N PHE A 17 2.47 -14.60 11.99
CA PHE A 17 2.10 -13.54 11.05
C PHE A 17 2.39 -13.94 9.60
N VAL A 18 3.56 -14.52 9.32
CA VAL A 18 3.89 -15.05 7.99
C VAL A 18 2.85 -16.09 7.54
N ALA A 19 2.46 -17.01 8.43
CA ALA A 19 1.49 -18.04 8.13
C ALA A 19 0.09 -17.49 7.78
N ALA A 20 -0.31 -16.37 8.40
CA ALA A 20 -1.54 -15.66 8.07
C ALA A 20 -1.40 -14.90 6.74
N LEU A 21 -0.39 -14.02 6.65
CA LEU A 21 -0.20 -13.06 5.56
C LEU A 21 0.01 -13.70 4.19
N LYS A 22 0.63 -14.89 4.12
CA LYS A 22 0.86 -15.58 2.85
C LYS A 22 -0.42 -15.91 2.07
N ASN A 23 -1.58 -15.92 2.73
CA ASN A 23 -2.87 -16.23 2.11
C ASN A 23 -3.62 -14.97 1.62
N TYR A 24 -3.14 -13.76 1.93
CA TYR A 24 -3.83 -12.50 1.64
C TYR A 24 -3.49 -11.90 0.26
N ASN A 25 -2.68 -12.59 -0.57
CA ASN A 25 -2.29 -12.15 -1.92
C ASN A 25 -1.89 -10.67 -1.98
N LEU A 26 -1.06 -10.24 -1.03
CA LEU A 26 -0.65 -8.84 -0.92
C LEU A 26 0.13 -8.40 -2.17
N PRO A 27 -0.21 -7.25 -2.76
CA PRO A 27 0.53 -6.72 -3.90
C PRO A 27 1.99 -6.43 -3.55
N ASP A 28 2.89 -6.65 -4.51
CA ASP A 28 4.33 -6.55 -4.27
C ASP A 28 4.77 -5.17 -3.76
N PHE A 29 4.23 -4.11 -4.35
CA PHE A 29 4.57 -2.74 -3.98
C PHE A 29 4.15 -2.41 -2.54
N ILE A 30 3.14 -3.08 -1.97
CA ILE A 30 2.76 -2.91 -0.56
C ILE A 30 3.86 -3.46 0.33
N LEU A 31 4.42 -4.63 -0.01
CA LEU A 31 5.54 -5.21 0.73
C LEU A 31 6.75 -4.27 0.69
N VAL A 32 7.06 -3.72 -0.49
CA VAL A 32 8.15 -2.75 -0.66
C VAL A 32 7.91 -1.49 0.18
N LEU A 33 6.68 -0.96 0.17
CA LEU A 33 6.32 0.24 0.90
C LEU A 33 6.44 0.05 2.41
N VAL A 34 5.88 -1.05 2.94
CA VAL A 34 5.96 -1.38 4.36
C VAL A 34 7.38 -1.71 4.80
N ALA A 35 8.14 -2.44 3.97
CA ALA A 35 9.55 -2.72 4.26
C ALA A 35 10.35 -1.42 4.41
N LYS A 36 10.13 -0.45 3.52
CA LYS A 36 10.76 0.86 3.59
C LYS A 36 10.35 1.65 4.85
N GLU A 37 9.06 1.68 5.19
CA GLU A 37 8.59 2.39 6.39
C GLU A 37 9.12 1.78 7.70
N CYS A 38 9.27 0.45 7.73
CA CYS A 38 9.72 -0.28 8.91
C CYS A 38 11.23 -0.53 8.95
N GLU A 39 12.01 0.08 8.03
CA GLU A 39 13.46 -0.13 7.91
C GLU A 39 13.81 -1.63 7.87
N SER A 40 13.02 -2.39 7.10
CA SER A 40 13.11 -3.82 6.96
C SER A 40 13.80 -4.20 5.65
N ASP A 41 14.52 -5.32 5.69
CA ASP A 41 14.89 -6.03 4.47
C ASP A 41 13.63 -6.55 3.75
N LEU A 42 13.75 -6.72 2.44
CA LEU A 42 12.76 -7.41 1.61
C LEU A 42 13.48 -8.08 0.46
N LEU A 43 13.33 -9.39 0.37
CA LEU A 43 13.86 -10.17 -0.74
C LEU A 43 13.21 -9.71 -2.06
N GLU A 44 14.03 -9.33 -3.05
CA GLU A 44 13.56 -8.78 -4.34
C GLU A 44 12.76 -9.78 -5.18
N ARG A 45 13.04 -11.08 -5.02
CA ARG A 45 12.41 -12.17 -5.79
C ARG A 45 12.25 -13.40 -4.92
N GLY A 46 11.14 -14.11 -5.07
CA GLY A 46 10.89 -15.34 -4.32
C GLY A 46 9.39 -15.60 -4.18
N ARG A 47 9.04 -16.68 -3.48
CA ARG A 47 7.64 -16.91 -3.09
C ARG A 47 7.27 -15.92 -2.01
N ILE A 48 5.97 -15.64 -1.87
CA ILE A 48 5.47 -14.73 -0.83
C ILE A 48 5.94 -15.13 0.58
N ASP A 49 6.04 -16.42 0.86
CA ASP A 49 6.54 -16.95 2.14
C ASP A 49 8.00 -16.53 2.39
N ASP A 50 8.89 -16.76 1.42
CA ASP A 50 10.31 -16.37 1.52
C ASP A 50 10.47 -14.85 1.68
N ARG A 51 9.64 -14.08 0.97
CA ARG A 51 9.66 -12.62 1.02
C ARG A 51 9.19 -12.10 2.37
N LEU A 52 8.09 -12.63 2.91
CA LEU A 52 7.61 -12.26 4.24
C LEU A 52 8.62 -12.67 5.32
N GLN A 53 9.23 -13.84 5.22
CA GLN A 53 10.27 -14.29 6.17
C GLN A 53 11.52 -13.42 6.17
N SER A 54 11.81 -12.71 5.07
CA SER A 54 12.91 -11.76 5.01
C SER A 54 12.63 -10.43 5.72
N MET A 55 11.38 -10.16 6.08
CA MET A 55 11.00 -8.91 6.73
C MET A 55 11.21 -8.98 8.25
N ASN A 56 11.48 -7.82 8.87
CA ASN A 56 11.58 -7.70 10.32
C ASN A 56 10.20 -7.78 10.99
N ASP A 57 10.20 -8.03 12.31
CA ASP A 57 8.97 -8.22 13.10
C ASP A 57 8.02 -7.02 12.99
N ARG A 58 8.54 -5.79 12.99
CA ARG A 58 7.76 -4.55 12.89
C ARG A 58 6.99 -4.47 11.56
N ALA A 59 7.60 -4.88 10.45
CA ALA A 59 6.94 -4.91 9.15
C ALA A 59 5.85 -5.98 9.10
N LEU A 60 6.11 -7.16 9.67
CA LEU A 60 5.13 -8.25 9.74
C LEU A 60 3.94 -7.90 10.64
N GLU A 61 4.18 -7.26 11.78
CA GLU A 61 3.16 -6.73 12.67
C GLU A 61 2.29 -5.68 11.95
N LEU A 62 2.92 -4.72 11.28
CA LEU A 62 2.18 -3.70 10.53
C LEU A 62 1.31 -4.32 9.44
N LEU A 63 1.84 -5.25 8.64
CA LEU A 63 1.06 -5.96 7.62
C LEU A 63 -0.10 -6.74 8.25
N HIS A 64 0.14 -7.41 9.38
CA HIS A 64 -0.89 -8.18 10.07
C HIS A 64 -2.03 -7.28 10.57
N HIS A 65 -1.70 -6.21 11.29
CA HIS A 65 -2.71 -5.27 11.80
C HIS A 65 -3.52 -4.63 10.67
N VAL A 66 -2.86 -4.26 9.58
CA VAL A 66 -3.52 -3.61 8.43
C VAL A 66 -4.45 -4.57 7.66
N PHE A 67 -3.98 -5.78 7.34
CA PHE A 67 -4.63 -6.66 6.35
C PHE A 67 -5.35 -7.86 6.95
N VAL A 68 -4.91 -8.35 8.11
CA VAL A 68 -5.52 -9.49 8.80
C VAL A 68 -6.53 -9.00 9.83
N ASP A 69 -6.09 -8.13 10.74
CA ASP A 69 -6.93 -7.60 11.81
C ASP A 69 -7.83 -6.45 11.35
N CYS A 70 -7.55 -5.88 10.18
CA CYS A 70 -8.27 -4.73 9.61
C CYS A 70 -8.34 -3.53 10.58
N GLU A 71 -7.30 -3.32 11.38
CA GLU A 71 -7.25 -2.24 12.36
C GLU A 71 -7.32 -0.86 11.70
N GLU A 72 -7.64 0.14 12.51
CA GLU A 72 -7.65 1.55 12.12
C GLU A 72 -6.70 2.31 13.04
N ASP A 73 -5.85 3.13 12.45
CA ASP A 73 -5.01 4.08 13.17
C ASP A 73 -5.62 5.49 13.09
N ASP A 74 -5.38 6.31 14.11
CA ASP A 74 -5.92 7.67 14.18
C ASP A 74 -5.46 8.56 13.01
N ALA A 75 -4.30 8.26 12.43
CA ALA A 75 -3.75 8.96 11.28
C ALA A 75 -4.33 8.46 9.93
N GLY A 76 -5.04 7.32 9.93
CA GLY A 76 -5.65 6.72 8.75
C GLY A 76 -4.65 6.11 7.75
N ASN A 77 -3.42 5.81 8.17
CA ASN A 77 -2.44 5.13 7.33
C ASN A 77 -2.86 3.69 7.01
N PHE A 78 -3.50 2.99 7.95
CA PHE A 78 -3.93 1.60 7.75
C PHE A 78 -5.03 1.54 6.67
N ALA A 79 -5.96 2.49 6.73
CA ALA A 79 -6.97 2.66 5.68
C ALA A 79 -6.34 3.05 4.33
N GLN A 80 -5.25 3.83 4.32
CA GLN A 80 -4.50 4.15 3.10
C GLN A 80 -3.83 2.90 2.49
N TYR A 81 -3.17 2.07 3.29
CA TYR A 81 -2.58 0.82 2.82
C TYR A 81 -3.61 -0.11 2.17
N ARG A 82 -4.76 -0.30 2.82
CA ARG A 82 -5.86 -1.09 2.25
C ARG A 82 -6.41 -0.46 0.97
N PHE A 83 -6.52 0.85 0.91
CA PHE A 83 -6.94 1.56 -0.31
C PHE A 83 -5.95 1.33 -1.47
N TYR A 84 -4.65 1.39 -1.22
CA TYR A 84 -3.64 1.11 -2.23
C TYR A 84 -3.72 -0.33 -2.74
N ALA A 85 -3.86 -1.30 -1.83
CA ALA A 85 -4.04 -2.70 -2.20
C ALA A 85 -5.30 -2.91 -3.04
N TYR A 86 -6.41 -2.24 -2.69
CA TYR A 86 -7.64 -2.26 -3.48
C TYR A 86 -7.42 -1.72 -4.89
N VAL A 87 -6.79 -0.55 -5.06
CA VAL A 87 -6.49 0.01 -6.39
C VAL A 87 -5.65 -0.96 -7.21
N SER A 88 -4.63 -1.57 -6.60
CA SER A 88 -3.81 -2.56 -7.30
C SER A 88 -4.58 -3.80 -7.72
N SER A 89 -5.51 -4.28 -6.91
CA SER A 89 -6.36 -5.41 -7.30
C SER A 89 -7.24 -5.10 -8.52
N MET A 90 -7.74 -3.86 -8.61
CA MET A 90 -8.53 -3.38 -9.75
C MET A 90 -7.70 -3.23 -11.04
N TYR A 91 -6.42 -2.89 -10.90
CA TYR A 91 -5.50 -2.63 -12.01
C TYR A 91 -4.28 -3.58 -12.00
N HIS A 92 -4.52 -4.88 -11.84
CA HIS A 92 -3.48 -5.91 -11.63
C HIS A 92 -2.38 -6.04 -12.71
N LYS A 93 -2.54 -5.43 -13.89
CA LYS A 93 -1.52 -5.39 -14.97
C LYS A 93 -0.87 -4.03 -15.15
N CYS A 94 -1.23 -3.07 -14.32
CA CYS A 94 -0.78 -1.68 -14.42
C CYS A 94 0.20 -1.37 -13.30
N GLU A 95 1.02 -0.35 -13.53
CA GLU A 95 1.90 0.20 -12.52
C GLU A 95 1.09 1.13 -11.62
N VAL A 96 1.14 0.87 -10.30
CA VAL A 96 0.52 1.74 -9.29
C VAL A 96 1.61 2.58 -8.65
N LEU A 97 1.48 3.90 -8.76
CA LEU A 97 2.40 4.90 -8.22
C LEU A 97 1.74 5.62 -7.05
N ILE A 98 2.50 5.86 -5.98
CA ILE A 98 2.02 6.54 -4.78
C ILE A 98 2.72 7.88 -4.62
N ASN A 99 1.96 8.91 -4.26
CA ASN A 99 2.44 10.29 -4.03
C ASN A 99 3.15 10.89 -5.26
N GLU A 100 2.65 10.57 -6.45
CA GLU A 100 3.22 11.00 -7.71
C GLU A 100 2.92 12.48 -8.00
N THR A 101 3.87 13.16 -8.64
CA THR A 101 3.67 14.53 -9.15
C THR A 101 3.49 14.49 -10.66
N ILE A 102 2.31 14.88 -11.14
CA ILE A 102 1.93 14.79 -12.54
C ILE A 102 1.80 16.20 -13.14
N PRO A 103 2.52 16.54 -14.22
CA PRO A 103 2.34 17.80 -14.92
C PRO A 103 1.00 17.80 -15.69
N GLY A 104 0.19 18.82 -15.48
CA GLY A 104 -1.03 19.07 -16.26
C GLY A 104 -0.78 19.96 -17.48
N PHE A 105 -1.75 20.00 -18.39
CA PHE A 105 -1.71 20.85 -19.59
C PHE A 105 -1.48 22.33 -19.27
N SER A 106 -2.02 22.81 -18.15
CA SER A 106 -1.82 24.19 -17.69
C SER A 106 -0.39 24.54 -17.27
N GLY A 107 0.55 23.59 -17.31
CA GLY A 107 1.91 23.72 -16.79
C GLY A 107 2.00 23.60 -15.28
N LYS A 108 0.88 23.30 -14.59
CA LYS A 108 0.84 23.10 -13.15
C LYS A 108 1.13 21.64 -12.81
N ASN A 109 1.96 21.44 -11.79
CA ASN A 109 2.21 20.13 -11.21
C ASN A 109 1.15 19.78 -10.17
N HIS A 110 0.53 18.62 -10.33
CA HIS A 110 -0.49 18.09 -9.42
C HIS A 110 0.09 16.94 -8.62
N LYS A 111 0.11 17.07 -7.29
CA LYS A 111 0.46 15.95 -6.40
C LYS A 111 -0.77 15.05 -6.25
N VAL A 112 -0.64 13.81 -6.71
CA VAL A 112 -1.70 12.81 -6.72
C VAL A 112 -1.33 11.68 -5.74
N PRO A 113 -2.21 11.34 -4.78
CA PRO A 113 -1.93 10.27 -3.82
C PRO A 113 -1.72 8.91 -4.47
N VAL A 114 -2.53 8.57 -5.47
CA VAL A 114 -2.40 7.31 -6.22
C VAL A 114 -2.59 7.58 -7.70
N ALA A 115 -1.66 7.13 -8.53
CA ALA A 115 -1.76 7.17 -9.97
C ALA A 115 -1.56 5.77 -10.55
N VAL A 116 -2.25 5.46 -11.63
CA VAL A 116 -2.15 4.18 -12.32
C VAL A 116 -1.64 4.42 -13.73
N LYS A 117 -0.52 3.80 -14.09
CA LYS A 117 0.07 3.85 -15.42
C LYS A 117 -0.10 2.53 -16.17
N SER A 118 -0.39 2.64 -17.45
CA SER A 118 -0.35 1.53 -18.40
C SER A 118 0.41 1.98 -19.64
N ASN A 119 1.49 1.27 -19.99
CA ASN A 119 2.35 1.59 -21.13
C ASN A 119 2.82 3.05 -21.17
N GLY A 120 3.19 3.61 -20.01
CA GLY A 120 3.67 4.99 -19.88
C GLY A 120 2.60 6.08 -19.81
N MET A 121 1.32 5.74 -20.01
CA MET A 121 0.19 6.68 -19.95
C MET A 121 -0.57 6.55 -18.62
N TYR A 122 -1.01 7.67 -18.05
CA TYR A 122 -1.87 7.65 -16.86
C TYR A 122 -3.30 7.29 -17.25
N ILE A 123 -3.82 6.19 -16.71
CA ILE A 123 -5.17 5.72 -17.00
C ILE A 123 -6.16 5.98 -15.85
N ALA A 124 -5.64 6.18 -14.64
CA ALA A 124 -6.44 6.53 -13.48
C ALA A 124 -5.63 7.32 -12.46
N VAL A 125 -6.32 8.18 -11.71
CA VAL A 125 -5.83 8.85 -10.52
C VAL A 125 -6.85 8.69 -9.40
N ALA A 126 -6.39 8.54 -8.17
CA ALA A 126 -7.25 8.32 -7.03
C ALA A 126 -6.81 9.15 -5.83
N PHE A 127 -7.81 9.65 -5.11
CA PHE A 127 -7.65 10.39 -3.87
C PHE A 127 -8.49 9.67 -2.83
N ASN A 128 -7.91 9.32 -1.70
CA ASN A 128 -8.64 8.84 -0.55
C ASN A 128 -8.55 9.86 0.59
N LYS A 129 -9.62 9.91 1.37
CA LYS A 129 -9.70 10.74 2.57
C LYS A 129 -9.93 9.81 3.74
N ALA A 130 -8.82 9.27 4.26
CA ALA A 130 -8.84 8.29 5.35
C ALA A 130 -9.28 8.91 6.68
N THR A 131 -9.08 10.22 6.85
CA THR A 131 -9.41 10.96 8.08
C THR A 131 -10.14 12.28 7.78
N GLY A 132 -10.79 12.83 8.79
CA GLY A 132 -11.45 14.14 8.73
C GLY A 132 -12.90 14.10 8.24
N LYS A 133 -13.38 15.22 7.70
CA LYS A 133 -14.78 15.37 7.29
C LYS A 133 -15.09 14.60 6.00
N PRO A 134 -16.35 14.19 5.76
CA PRO A 134 -16.78 13.62 4.49
C PRO A 134 -16.35 14.47 3.28
N VAL A 135 -16.19 13.83 2.13
CA VAL A 135 -15.87 14.50 0.87
C VAL A 135 -16.98 15.50 0.55
N ASN A 136 -16.61 16.76 0.32
CA ASN A 136 -17.54 17.83 0.00
C ASN A 136 -17.45 18.24 -1.47
N LYS A 137 -18.46 19.00 -1.94
CA LYS A 137 -18.57 19.47 -3.33
C LYS A 137 -17.31 20.20 -3.81
N ARG A 138 -16.69 21.03 -2.97
CA ARG A 138 -15.49 21.81 -3.34
C ARG A 138 -14.30 20.88 -3.61
N GLU A 139 -14.10 19.87 -2.76
CA GLU A 139 -13.06 18.85 -2.94
C GLU A 139 -13.30 18.04 -4.22
N THR A 140 -14.55 17.63 -4.46
CA THR A 140 -14.94 16.94 -5.69
C THR A 140 -14.68 17.79 -6.94
N THR A 141 -15.08 19.06 -6.94
CA THR A 141 -14.80 19.97 -8.06
C THR A 141 -13.31 20.12 -8.30
N LYS A 142 -12.51 20.30 -7.24
CA LYS A 142 -11.05 20.39 -7.35
C LYS A 142 -10.46 19.12 -7.96
N PHE A 143 -10.91 17.94 -7.51
CA PHE A 143 -10.47 16.66 -8.06
C PHE A 143 -10.75 16.57 -9.56
N TYR A 144 -11.97 16.89 -10.00
CA TYR A 144 -12.31 16.87 -11.43
C TYR A 144 -11.47 17.86 -12.25
N THR A 145 -11.19 19.06 -11.73
CA THR A 145 -10.30 20.02 -12.40
C THR A 145 -8.88 19.48 -12.55
N ILE A 146 -8.35 18.80 -11.53
CA ILE A 146 -7.03 18.15 -11.58
C ILE A 146 -7.03 17.05 -12.65
N VAL A 147 -8.04 16.18 -12.64
CA VAL A 147 -8.17 15.08 -13.61
C VAL A 147 -8.24 15.60 -15.05
N ASP A 148 -9.06 16.63 -15.30
CA ASP A 148 -9.22 17.21 -16.64
C ASP A 148 -7.92 17.86 -17.14
N ASP A 149 -7.17 18.53 -16.25
CA ASP A 149 -5.88 19.14 -16.59
C ASP A 149 -4.78 18.10 -16.86
N ILE A 150 -4.74 17.01 -16.07
CA ILE A 150 -3.83 15.88 -16.30
C ILE A 150 -4.14 15.17 -17.61
N LYS A 151 -5.42 14.88 -17.87
CA LYS A 151 -5.88 14.20 -19.09
C LYS A 151 -5.50 14.95 -20.37
N LYS A 152 -5.44 16.29 -20.31
CA LYS A 152 -5.05 17.13 -21.45
C LYS A 152 -3.53 17.30 -21.58
N GLY A 153 -2.75 16.85 -20.59
CA GLY A 153 -1.30 16.93 -20.59
C GLY A 153 -0.64 15.82 -21.41
N ASP A 154 0.70 15.82 -21.43
CA ASP A 154 1.51 14.96 -22.30
C ASP A 154 1.35 13.45 -22.05
N HIS A 155 0.85 13.07 -20.88
CA HIS A 155 0.74 11.67 -20.42
C HIS A 155 -0.71 11.25 -20.11
N GLY A 156 -1.70 12.03 -20.54
CA GLY A 156 -3.13 11.88 -20.25
C GLY A 156 -3.96 11.18 -21.32
#